data_AF-A0A7J9XUP6-F1
#
_entry.id   AF-A0A7J9XUP6-F1
#
_cell.length_a   1.000
_cell.length_b   1.000
_cell.length_c   1.000
_cell.angle_alpha   90.00
_cell.angle_beta   90.00
_cell.angle_gamma   90.00
#
_symmetry.space_group_name_H-M   'P 1'
#
loop_
_entity.id
_entity.type
_entity.pdbx_description
1 polymer ?
#
loop_
_entity_poly.entity_id
_entity_poly.type
_entity_poly.pdbx_seq_one_letter_code
_entity_poly.pdbx_strand_id
1 'polypeptide(L)'
;MRFGRPDRSADPGRHRNGEQRGADLTPDAELDSYLSAISPARGARDSDDPTRGFSPARVHQLQLPADADEQVQRLAERRGTTPLRLLHEWVLQRLDDELGGEGAPHR
;
A
#
# COMPACT_ATOMS: atom_id res chain seq x y z
N MET A 1 9.40 -9.76 54.28
CA MET A 1 10.31 -10.56 53.43
C MET A 1 10.77 -9.72 52.24
N ARG A 2 12.08 -9.58 52.03
CA ARG A 2 12.76 -8.71 51.05
C ARG A 2 13.29 -9.58 49.90
N PHE A 3 12.85 -9.33 48.67
CA PHE A 3 13.35 -10.04 47.49
C PHE A 3 14.68 -9.43 47.05
N GLY A 4 15.74 -10.24 47.07
CA GLY A 4 17.06 -9.90 46.56
C GLY A 4 17.12 -9.98 45.03
N ARG A 5 17.72 -8.97 44.41
CA ARG A 5 18.13 -8.99 43.00
C ARG A 5 19.49 -9.69 42.88
N PRO A 6 19.71 -10.61 41.94
CA PRO A 6 21.07 -10.96 41.54
C PRO A 6 21.59 -10.01 40.47
N ASP A 7 22.79 -9.53 40.77
CA ASP A 7 23.72 -8.74 39.97
C ASP A 7 24.02 -9.41 38.62
N ARG A 8 23.74 -8.71 37.51
CA ARG A 8 24.28 -9.07 36.19
C ARG A 8 25.53 -8.23 36.00
N SER A 9 26.64 -8.75 36.53
CA SER A 9 27.98 -8.22 36.29
C SER A 9 28.23 -8.08 34.78
N ALA A 10 28.65 -6.88 34.42
CA ALA A 10 29.02 -6.47 33.08
C ALA A 10 30.32 -7.14 32.64
N ASP A 11 30.35 -7.72 31.44
CA ASP A 11 31.58 -8.03 30.73
C ASP A 11 31.77 -6.99 29.61
N PRO A 12 32.71 -6.03 29.76
CA PRO A 12 33.08 -5.10 28.71
C PRO A 12 34.14 -5.73 27.82
N GLY A 13 33.69 -6.47 26.80
CA GLY A 13 34.51 -6.96 25.69
C GLY A 13 35.14 -5.81 24.90
N ARG A 14 36.27 -5.31 25.40
CA ARG A 14 37.12 -4.29 24.79
C ARG A 14 38.10 -4.95 23.84
N HIS A 15 37.72 -5.08 22.57
CA HIS A 15 38.67 -5.23 21.47
C HIS A 15 38.77 -3.91 20.71
N ARG A 16 39.68 -3.04 21.16
CA ARG A 16 40.29 -2.05 20.26
C ARG A 16 41.46 -2.74 19.56
N ASN A 17 41.34 -2.91 18.25
CA ASN A 17 42.44 -2.91 17.28
C ASN A 17 41.76 -2.68 15.92
N GLY A 18 41.99 -1.62 15.16
CA GLY A 18 43.22 -0.90 14.97
C GLY A 18 43.85 -1.26 13.62
N GLU A 19 43.09 -1.31 12.53
CA GLU A 19 43.66 -1.40 11.19
C GLU A 19 42.92 -0.47 10.22
N GLN A 20 43.56 0.67 9.95
CA GLN A 20 43.35 1.45 8.74
C GLN A 20 43.62 0.54 7.54
N ARG A 21 42.58 -0.07 6.98
CA ARG A 21 42.61 -0.48 5.57
C ARG A 21 42.21 0.73 4.76
N GLY A 22 43.19 1.33 4.07
CA GLY A 22 42.89 2.24 2.98
C GLY A 22 41.87 1.54 2.09
N ALA A 23 40.69 2.14 1.96
CA ALA A 23 39.72 1.71 0.98
C ALA A 23 40.41 1.92 -0.37
N ASP A 24 40.89 0.82 -0.94
CA ASP A 24 41.22 0.74 -2.35
C ASP A 24 39.95 1.19 -3.08
N LEU A 25 39.96 2.41 -3.63
CA LEU A 25 38.84 3.01 -4.35
C LEU A 25 38.67 2.39 -5.74
N THR A 26 39.17 1.17 -5.94
CA THR A 26 38.83 0.38 -7.11
C THR A 26 37.34 0.06 -7.00
N PRO A 27 36.51 0.51 -7.95
CA PRO A 27 35.08 0.22 -7.92
C PRO A 27 34.91 -1.29 -7.91
N ASP A 28 34.33 -1.80 -6.82
CA ASP A 28 33.98 -3.21 -6.69
C ASP A 28 32.93 -3.52 -7.77
N ALA A 29 33.38 -4.22 -8.81
CA ALA A 29 32.55 -4.53 -9.97
C ALA A 29 31.35 -5.41 -9.58
N GLU A 30 31.47 -6.22 -8.52
CA GLU A 30 30.32 -6.97 -7.98
C GLU A 30 29.32 -6.01 -7.35
N LEU A 31 29.78 -5.06 -6.54
CA LEU A 31 28.94 -4.04 -5.93
C LEU A 31 28.25 -3.15 -6.97
N ASP A 32 28.95 -2.74 -8.03
CA ASP A 32 28.37 -1.93 -9.12
C ASP A 32 27.30 -2.71 -9.90
N SER A 33 27.51 -4.01 -10.12
CA SER A 33 26.51 -4.92 -10.69
C SER A 33 25.28 -5.05 -9.77
N TYR A 34 25.48 -5.22 -8.47
CA TYR A 34 24.39 -5.25 -7.49
C TYR A 34 23.61 -3.93 -7.45
N LEU A 35 24.31 -2.79 -7.45
CA LEU A 35 23.71 -1.46 -7.46
C LEU A 35 22.95 -1.16 -8.75
N SER A 36 23.42 -1.69 -9.88
CA SER A 36 22.74 -1.57 -11.17
C SER A 36 21.47 -2.44 -11.24
N ALA A 37 21.46 -3.59 -10.56
CA ALA A 37 20.28 -4.47 -10.49
C ALA A 37 19.15 -3.89 -9.61
N ILE A 38 19.50 -3.12 -8.57
CA ILE A 38 18.51 -2.49 -7.67
C ILE A 38 18.25 -1.01 -7.98
N SER A 39 19.14 -0.35 -8.74
CA SER A 39 18.88 1.02 -9.17
C SER A 39 17.72 0.98 -10.15
N PRO A 40 16.62 1.71 -9.88
CA PRO A 40 15.64 1.95 -10.92
C PRO A 40 16.40 2.56 -12.09
N ALA A 41 16.31 1.91 -13.26
CA ALA A 41 17.02 2.35 -14.45
C ALA A 41 16.82 3.86 -14.59
N ARG A 42 17.91 4.63 -14.68
CA ARG A 42 17.84 6.09 -14.86
C ARG A 42 17.08 6.38 -16.17
N GLY A 43 15.76 6.51 -16.11
CA GLY A 43 14.88 6.57 -17.28
C GLY A 43 13.66 5.64 -17.24
N ALA A 44 13.57 4.70 -16.30
CA ALA A 44 12.27 4.16 -15.92
C ALA A 44 11.49 5.31 -15.30
N ARG A 45 10.35 5.67 -15.90
CA ARG A 45 9.38 6.55 -15.26
C ARG A 45 8.93 5.83 -13.99
N ASP A 46 9.57 6.16 -12.87
CA ASP A 46 9.06 5.83 -11.56
C ASP A 46 7.66 6.44 -11.44
N SER A 47 6.67 5.55 -11.47
CA SER A 47 5.32 5.81 -10.96
C SER A 47 5.27 5.68 -9.44
N ASP A 48 6.43 5.68 -8.77
CA ASP A 48 6.60 5.67 -7.31
C ASP A 48 7.05 7.05 -6.78
N ASP A 49 6.61 8.14 -7.43
CA ASP A 49 6.65 9.45 -6.80
C ASP A 49 5.37 9.60 -5.94
N PRO A 50 5.48 9.61 -4.60
CA PRO A 50 4.31 9.65 -3.70
C PRO A 50 3.54 10.98 -3.78
N THR A 51 4.05 11.96 -4.54
CA THR A 51 3.45 13.29 -4.72
C THR A 51 2.99 13.57 -6.14
N ARG A 52 3.28 12.68 -7.10
CA ARG A 52 2.91 12.85 -8.51
C ARG A 52 1.57 12.20 -8.83
N GLY A 53 0.51 12.79 -8.27
CA GLY A 53 -0.81 12.78 -8.90
C GLY A 53 -1.67 11.54 -8.70
N PHE A 54 -1.69 10.96 -7.50
CA PHE A 54 -2.90 10.24 -7.09
C PHE A 54 -4.01 11.29 -6.95
N SER A 55 -4.92 11.34 -7.92
CA SER A 55 -6.18 12.04 -7.69
C SER A 55 -6.76 11.47 -6.39
N PRO A 56 -7.02 12.30 -5.37
CA PRO A 56 -7.33 11.78 -4.05
C PRO A 56 -8.60 10.93 -4.16
N ALA A 57 -8.49 9.65 -3.82
CA ALA A 57 -9.64 8.76 -3.75
C ALA A 57 -10.67 9.42 -2.83
N ARG A 58 -11.84 9.77 -3.37
CA ARG A 58 -12.88 10.47 -2.63
C ARG A 58 -13.80 9.45 -1.99
N VAL A 59 -13.90 9.50 -0.66
CA VAL A 59 -14.85 8.68 0.10
C VAL A 59 -16.16 9.44 0.22
N HIS A 60 -17.24 8.83 -0.26
CA HIS A 60 -18.59 9.33 -0.13
C HIS A 60 -19.36 8.45 0.87
N GLN A 61 -20.06 9.08 1.83
CA GLN A 61 -20.95 8.36 2.74
C GLN A 61 -22.35 8.33 2.14
N LEU A 62 -22.95 7.15 2.08
CA LEU A 62 -24.32 6.93 1.60
C LEU A 62 -25.23 6.64 2.79
N GLN A 63 -26.30 7.41 2.95
CA GLN A 63 -27.35 7.13 3.92
C GLN A 63 -28.55 6.53 3.21
N LEU A 64 -29.02 5.38 3.68
CA LEU A 64 -30.20 4.71 3.15
C LEU A 64 -31.34 4.74 4.19
N PRO A 65 -32.60 4.81 3.74
CA PRO A 65 -33.75 4.52 4.61
C PRO A 65 -33.66 3.09 5.15
N ALA A 66 -34.16 2.85 6.36
CA ALA A 66 -34.07 1.56 7.05
C ALA A 66 -34.62 0.40 6.19
N ASP A 67 -35.79 0.58 5.57
CA ASP A 67 -36.41 -0.45 4.72
C ASP A 67 -35.55 -0.79 3.48
N ALA A 68 -34.79 0.18 2.96
CA ALA A 68 -33.91 -0.04 1.81
C ALA A 68 -32.63 -0.77 2.24
N ASP A 69 -32.07 -0.40 3.39
CA ASP A 69 -30.88 -1.05 3.94
C ASP A 69 -31.12 -2.54 4.23
N GLU A 70 -32.26 -2.87 4.85
CA GLU A 70 -32.66 -4.27 5.10
C GLU A 70 -32.79 -5.09 3.80
N GLN A 71 -33.26 -4.47 2.72
CA GLN A 71 -33.38 -5.13 1.42
C GLN A 71 -32.01 -5.37 0.79
N VAL A 72 -31.10 -4.40 0.86
CA VAL A 72 -29.73 -4.54 0.38
C VAL A 72 -29.00 -5.62 1.17
N GLN A 73 -29.15 -5.64 2.50
CA GLN A 73 -28.59 -6.65 3.38
C GLN A 73 -29.04 -8.06 2.98
N ARG A 74 -30.36 -8.29 2.86
CA ARG A 74 -30.91 -9.59 2.45
C ARG A 74 -30.46 -10.00 1.06
N LEU A 75 -30.33 -9.05 0.12
CA LEU A 75 -29.85 -9.35 -1.22
C LEU A 75 -28.36 -9.70 -1.25
N ALA A 76 -27.56 -8.99 -0.45
CA ALA A 76 -26.13 -9.24 -0.33
C ALA A 76 -25.87 -10.64 0.24
N GLU A 77 -26.59 -11.02 1.30
CA GLU A 77 -26.55 -12.37 1.88
C GLU A 77 -26.90 -13.46 0.87
N ARG A 78 -28.00 -13.27 0.13
CA ARG A 78 -28.42 -14.21 -0.93
C ARG A 78 -27.38 -14.39 -2.04
N ARG A 79 -26.58 -13.36 -2.30
CA ARG A 79 -25.53 -13.37 -3.33
C ARG A 79 -24.15 -13.72 -2.76
N GLY A 80 -24.01 -13.94 -1.45
CA GLY A 80 -22.73 -14.21 -0.80
C GLY A 80 -21.73 -13.04 -0.86
N THR A 81 -22.23 -11.80 -0.90
CA THR A 81 -21.42 -10.57 -0.98
C THR A 81 -21.68 -9.68 0.24
N THR A 82 -20.81 -8.70 0.46
CA THR A 82 -21.05 -7.66 1.47
C THR A 82 -22.03 -6.60 0.92
N PRO A 83 -22.83 -5.95 1.78
CA PRO A 83 -23.75 -4.87 1.38
C PRO A 83 -23.03 -3.72 0.68
N LEU A 84 -21.87 -3.31 1.23
CA LEU A 84 -21.07 -2.23 0.68
C LEU A 84 -20.55 -2.56 -0.74
N ARG A 85 -20.11 -3.81 -0.97
CA ARG A 85 -19.65 -4.25 -2.30
C ARG A 85 -20.79 -4.21 -3.30
N LEU A 86 -21.99 -4.67 -2.91
CA LEU A 86 -23.18 -4.66 -3.76
C LEU A 86 -23.57 -3.23 -4.15
N LEU A 87 -23.61 -2.31 -3.18
CA LEU A 87 -23.91 -0.90 -3.44
C LEU A 87 -22.88 -0.26 -4.37
N HIS A 88 -21.59 -0.53 -4.16
CA HIS A 88 -20.53 -0.01 -5.02
C HIS A 88 -20.71 -0.47 -6.48
N GLU A 89 -20.91 -1.77 -6.70
CA GLU A 89 -21.11 -2.33 -8.04
C GLU A 89 -22.34 -1.74 -8.73
N TRP A 90 -23.45 -1.55 -8.00
CA TRP A 90 -24.65 -0.93 -8.55
C TRP A 90 -24.46 0.53 -8.93
N VAL A 91 -23.75 1.31 -8.11
CA VAL A 91 -23.41 2.70 -8.44
C VAL A 91 -22.55 2.74 -9.70
N LEU A 92 -21.53 1.89 -9.81
CA LEU A 92 -20.69 1.82 -11.01
C LEU A 92 -21.49 1.40 -12.25
N GLN A 93 -22.32 0.37 -12.13
CA GLN A 93 -23.18 -0.08 -13.22
C GLN A 93 -24.13 1.04 -13.67
N ARG A 94 -24.74 1.76 -12.73
CA ARG A 94 -25.65 2.87 -13.06
C ARG A 94 -24.92 4.01 -13.76
N LEU A 95 -23.69 4.32 -13.34
CA LEU A 95 -22.87 5.32 -14.02
C LEU A 95 -22.50 4.89 -15.44
N ASP A 96 -22.20 3.60 -15.65
CA ASP A 96 -21.93 3.05 -16.98
C ASP A 96 -23.18 3.10 -17.87
N ASP A 97 -24.36 2.75 -17.35
CA ASP A 97 -25.61 2.81 -18.10
C ASP A 97 -25.94 4.25 -18.55
N GLU A 98 -25.75 5.23 -17.68
CA GLU A 98 -26.04 6.65 -17.97
C GLU A 98 -24.98 7.25 -18.91
N LEU A 99 -23.69 7.06 -18.62
CA LEU A 99 -22.59 7.64 -19.42
C LEU A 99 -22.36 6.90 -20.74
N GLY A 100 -22.53 5.58 -20.74
CA GLY A 100 -22.48 4.73 -21.93
C GLY A 100 -23.70 4.92 -22.83
N GLY A 101 -24.85 5.30 -22.26
CA GLY A 101 -26.04 5.73 -22.99
C GLY A 101 -25.94 7.14 -23.58
N GLU A 102 -25.20 8.05 -22.93
CA GLU A 102 -25.00 9.44 -23.38
C GLU A 102 -24.10 9.56 -24.62
N GLY A 103 -23.34 8.50 -24.96
CA GLY A 103 -22.47 8.43 -26.14
C GLY A 103 -23.12 7.87 -27.41
N ALA A 104 -24.37 7.39 -27.35
CA ALA A 104 -25.07 6.87 -28.52
C ALA A 104 -25.85 8.01 -29.22
N PRO A 105 -25.41 8.51 -30.40
CA PRO A 105 -26.21 9.45 -31.16
C PRO A 105 -27.50 8.74 -31.54
N HIS A 106 -28.61 9.24 -31.01
CA HIS A 106 -29.95 8.91 -31.45
C HIS A 106 -29.99 9.15 -32.97
N ARG A 107 -30.08 8.07 -33.74
CA ARG A 107 -30.24 8.10 -35.19
C ARG A 107 -31.64 7.60 -35.54
#